data_AF-A0A1K0IJG7-F1
#
_entry.id   AF-A0A1K0IJG7-F1
#
_cell.length_a   1.000
_cell.length_b   1.000
_cell.length_c   1.000
_cell.angle_alpha   90.00
_cell.angle_beta   90.00
_cell.angle_gamma   90.00
#
_symmetry.space_group_name_H-M   'P 1'
#
loop_
_entity.id
_entity.type
_entity.pdbx_description
1 polymer ?
#
loop_
_entity_poly.entity_id
_entity_poly.type
_entity_poly.pdbx_seq_one_letter_code
_entity_poly.pdbx_strand_id
1 'polypeptide(L)'
;MCKTACPQPWKPGTQLRIEWERDRKPFDYKDRSGLAVLTAIVTVPEYAARTSGFWAIFLPGDRVKVMVADGNANGHNDLNVRPADDDPFIVKGVRDEALTQQALKRFQ
;
A
#
# COMPACT_ATOMS: atom_id res chain seq x y z
N MET A 1 1.95 8.68 -23.66
CA MET A 1 1.91 8.81 -22.19
C MET A 1 0.79 7.93 -21.67
N CYS A 2 1.10 6.70 -21.25
CA CYS A 2 0.12 5.84 -20.59
C CYS A 2 0.01 6.30 -19.13
N LYS A 3 -0.94 7.19 -18.84
CA LYS A 3 -1.28 7.54 -17.46
C LYS A 3 -2.11 6.39 -16.93
N THR A 4 -1.62 5.66 -15.94
CA THR A 4 -2.48 4.81 -15.10
C THR A 4 -3.51 5.76 -14.48
N ALA A 5 -4.65 5.93 -15.14
CA ALA A 5 -5.63 6.93 -14.76
C ALA A 5 -6.23 6.50 -13.43
N CYS A 6 -6.05 7.31 -12.39
CA CYS A 6 -6.86 7.17 -11.18
C CYS A 6 -8.32 7.30 -11.63
N PRO A 7 -9.22 6.36 -11.25
CA PRO A 7 -10.62 6.42 -11.65
C PRO A 7 -11.24 7.79 -11.34
N GLN A 8 -11.97 8.38 -12.28
CA GLN A 8 -12.63 9.67 -12.08
C GLN A 8 -14.11 9.58 -12.47
N PRO A 9 -15.02 10.22 -11.71
CA PRO A 9 -14.77 10.83 -10.41
C PRO A 9 -14.46 9.77 -9.33
N TRP A 10 -13.78 10.16 -8.26
CA TRP A 10 -13.69 9.31 -7.05
C TRP A 10 -15.09 8.94 -6.55
N LYS A 11 -15.23 7.76 -5.97
CA LYS A 11 -16.49 7.29 -5.36
C LYS A 11 -16.28 6.94 -3.88
N PRO A 12 -17.24 7.27 -3.00
CA PRO A 12 -17.22 6.81 -1.62
C PRO A 12 -17.10 5.29 -1.53
N GLY A 13 -16.24 4.81 -0.63
CA GLY A 13 -15.98 3.38 -0.45
C GLY A 13 -15.13 2.74 -1.56
N THR A 14 -14.41 3.53 -2.37
CA THR A 14 -13.43 2.98 -3.31
C THR A 14 -12.39 2.15 -2.56
N GLN A 15 -12.32 0.87 -2.86
CA GLN A 15 -11.39 -0.07 -2.23
C GLN A 15 -10.37 -0.61 -3.22
N LEU A 16 -9.16 -0.87 -2.72
CA LEU A 16 -8.11 -1.57 -3.45
C LEU A 16 -7.61 -2.76 -2.65
N ARG A 17 -7.24 -3.83 -3.34
CA ARG A 17 -6.40 -4.88 -2.76
C ARG A 17 -4.95 -4.53 -3.02
N ILE A 18 -4.16 -4.41 -1.96
CA ILE A 18 -2.71 -4.23 -2.04
C ILE A 18 -2.00 -5.49 -1.56
N GLU A 19 -0.92 -5.82 -2.24
CA GLU A 19 -0.01 -6.91 -1.93
C GLU A 19 1.41 -6.35 -1.89
N TRP A 20 2.19 -6.74 -0.88
CA TRP A 20 3.60 -6.33 -0.81
C TRP A 20 4.45 -7.38 -0.11
N GLU A 21 5.72 -7.41 -0.51
CA GLU A 21 6.74 -8.21 0.14
C GLU A 21 7.34 -7.43 1.31
N ARG A 22 7.42 -8.07 2.47
CA ARG A 22 8.10 -7.55 3.64
C ARG A 22 9.15 -8.54 4.09
N ASP A 23 10.39 -8.08 4.13
CA ASP A 23 11.49 -8.80 4.73
C ASP A 23 11.77 -8.26 6.14
N ARG A 24 11.92 -9.14 7.12
CA ARG A 24 12.37 -8.79 8.48
C ARG A 24 13.86 -9.06 8.70
N LYS A 25 14.55 -9.60 7.70
CA LYS A 25 15.99 -9.82 7.70
C LYS A 25 16.61 -8.99 6.57
N PRO A 26 17.92 -8.66 6.67
CA PRO A 26 18.66 -8.19 5.51
C PRO A 26 18.51 -9.17 4.34
N PHE A 27 18.47 -8.63 3.13
CA PHE A 27 18.31 -9.46 1.94
C PHE A 27 19.52 -10.40 1.76
N ASP A 28 19.28 -11.71 1.77
CA ASP A 28 20.23 -12.77 1.47
C ASP A 28 19.58 -13.81 0.56
N TYR A 29 20.20 -14.13 -0.58
CA TYR A 29 19.70 -15.16 -1.50
C TYR A 29 19.65 -16.56 -0.87
N LYS A 30 20.49 -16.86 0.13
CA LYS A 30 20.56 -18.17 0.80
C LYS A 30 19.61 -18.28 2.00
N ASP A 31 19.28 -17.17 2.65
CA ASP A 31 18.32 -17.11 3.76
C ASP A 31 17.18 -16.13 3.45
N ARG A 32 16.07 -16.67 2.93
CA ARG A 32 14.81 -15.93 2.72
C ARG A 32 13.78 -16.16 3.81
N SER A 33 14.15 -16.73 4.96
CA SER A 33 13.18 -17.05 6.04
C SER A 33 12.50 -15.81 6.65
N GLY A 34 13.05 -14.61 6.44
CA GLY A 34 12.45 -13.34 6.84
C GLY A 34 11.33 -12.83 5.93
N LEU A 35 11.19 -13.40 4.72
CA LEU A 35 10.23 -12.97 3.70
C LEU A 35 8.79 -13.33 4.09
N ALA A 36 7.91 -12.35 3.92
CA ALA A 36 6.47 -12.50 4.00
C ALA A 36 5.82 -11.73 2.86
N VAL A 37 4.78 -12.29 2.25
CA VAL A 37 3.85 -11.52 1.45
C VAL A 37 2.69 -11.12 2.34
N LEU A 38 2.39 -9.82 2.38
CA LEU A 38 1.30 -9.23 3.13
C LEU A 38 0.25 -8.73 2.14
N THR A 39 -1.03 -8.87 2.51
CA THR A 39 -2.16 -8.35 1.75
C THR A 39 -3.08 -7.53 2.63
N ALA A 40 -3.74 -6.54 2.04
CA ALA A 40 -4.76 -5.76 2.71
C ALA A 40 -5.82 -5.26 1.72
N ILE A 41 -7.04 -5.06 2.21
CA ILE A 41 -8.05 -4.23 1.54
C ILE A 41 -7.97 -2.84 2.16
N VAL A 42 -7.72 -1.83 1.33
CA VAL A 42 -7.62 -0.42 1.74
C VAL A 42 -8.81 0.35 1.19
N THR A 43 -9.33 1.28 1.97
CA THR A 43 -10.25 2.30 1.45
C THR A 43 -9.43 3.50 1.02
N VAL A 44 -9.61 3.96 -0.22
CA VAL A 44 -8.86 5.09 -0.77
C VAL A 44 -9.54 6.39 -0.33
N PRO A 45 -8.83 7.31 0.35
CA PRO A 45 -9.37 8.62 0.70
C PRO A 45 -9.87 9.36 -0.56
N GLU A 46 -10.80 10.29 -0.37
CA GLU A 46 -11.29 11.13 -1.45
C GLU A 46 -10.14 11.92 -2.10
N TYR A 47 -10.08 11.90 -3.43
CA TYR A 47 -9.08 12.65 -4.20
C TYR A 47 -9.71 13.56 -5.24
N ALA A 48 -9.05 14.70 -5.49
CA ALA A 48 -9.50 15.65 -6.50
C ALA A 48 -9.34 15.12 -7.93
N ALA A 49 -9.96 15.82 -8.89
CA ALA A 49 -9.86 15.49 -10.31
C ALA A 49 -8.42 15.55 -10.85
N ARG A 50 -7.58 16.42 -10.27
CA ARG A 50 -6.17 16.56 -10.64
C ARG A 50 -5.32 15.61 -9.78
N THR A 51 -4.96 14.47 -10.35
CA THR A 51 -4.19 13.42 -9.67
C THR A 51 -2.79 13.24 -10.26
N SER A 52 -1.86 12.79 -9.42
CA SER A 52 -0.47 12.44 -9.76
C SER A 52 -0.10 11.00 -9.39
N GLY A 53 -1.07 10.08 -9.45
CA GLY A 53 -0.88 8.63 -9.25
C GLY A 53 -1.19 8.13 -7.84
N PHE A 54 -1.24 6.80 -7.69
CA PHE A 54 -1.38 6.10 -6.41
C PHE A 54 -0.06 6.00 -5.67
N TRP A 55 -0.12 6.14 -4.35
CA TRP A 55 1.01 6.03 -3.44
C TRP A 55 0.64 5.08 -2.31
N ALA A 56 1.51 4.11 -2.05
CA ALA A 56 1.44 3.23 -0.87
C ALA A 56 2.47 3.71 0.15
N ILE A 57 1.99 4.16 1.31
CA ILE A 57 2.83 4.55 2.45
C ILE A 57 2.86 3.39 3.43
N PHE A 58 4.02 2.72 3.53
CA PHE A 58 4.26 1.67 4.50
C PHE A 58 4.66 2.26 5.85
N LEU A 59 4.04 1.75 6.91
CA LEU A 59 4.18 2.22 8.28
C LEU A 59 4.64 1.08 9.20
N PRO A 60 5.26 1.39 10.36
CA PRO A 60 5.64 0.37 11.32
C PRO A 60 4.48 -0.53 11.73
N GLY A 61 4.77 -1.82 11.96
CA GLY A 61 3.78 -2.81 12.38
C GLY A 61 2.99 -3.43 11.24
N ASP A 62 3.59 -3.52 10.04
CA ASP A 62 2.96 -4.06 8.83
C ASP A 62 1.70 -3.25 8.43
N ARG A 63 1.69 -1.94 8.71
CA ARG A 63 0.57 -1.03 8.40
C ARG A 63 0.80 -0.33 7.07
N VAL A 64 -0.28 0.01 6.39
CA VAL A 64 -0.24 0.70 5.10
C VAL A 64 -1.41 1.67 4.96
N LYS A 65 -1.14 2.81 4.32
CA LYS A 65 -2.16 3.70 3.76
C LYS A 65 -1.93 3.80 2.26
N VAL A 66 -3.00 3.72 1.47
CA VAL A 66 -2.95 3.97 0.03
C VAL A 66 -3.76 5.22 -0.26
N MET A 67 -3.14 6.15 -0.98
CA MET A 67 -3.76 7.42 -1.34
C MET A 67 -3.38 7.85 -2.75
N VAL A 68 -4.09 8.85 -3.26
CA VAL A 68 -3.79 9.44 -4.56
C VAL A 68 -3.20 10.82 -4.35
N ALA A 69 -2.07 11.11 -4.98
CA ALA A 69 -1.44 12.41 -4.87
C ALA A 69 -2.28 13.47 -5.59
N ASP A 70 -2.86 14.40 -4.83
CA ASP A 70 -3.77 15.43 -5.36
C ASP A 70 -3.47 16.85 -4.82
N GLY A 71 -2.35 17.02 -4.13
CA GLY A 71 -2.00 18.27 -3.44
C GLY A 71 -2.68 18.45 -2.09
N ASN A 72 -3.12 17.35 -1.47
CA ASN A 72 -3.86 17.31 -0.21
C ASN A 72 -5.22 18.03 -0.29
N ALA A 73 -5.92 17.89 -1.41
CA ALA A 73 -7.13 18.65 -1.70
C ALA A 73 -8.24 18.45 -0.66
N ASN A 74 -8.31 17.26 -0.06
CA ASN A 74 -9.32 16.88 0.94
C ASN A 74 -8.72 16.53 2.31
N GLY A 75 -7.48 16.97 2.61
CA GLY A 75 -6.86 16.79 3.93
C GLY A 75 -6.28 15.40 4.25
N HIS A 76 -6.45 14.42 3.36
CA HIS A 76 -6.00 13.04 3.59
C HIS A 76 -4.87 12.57 2.67
N ASN A 77 -4.38 13.41 1.76
CA ASN A 77 -3.55 13.00 0.62
C ASN A 77 -2.23 13.80 0.51
N ASP A 78 -1.65 14.21 1.64
CA ASP A 78 -0.35 14.88 1.67
C ASP A 78 0.81 13.87 1.70
N LEU A 79 1.65 13.87 0.67
CA LEU A 79 2.85 13.02 0.59
C LEU A 79 4.00 13.52 1.46
N ASN A 80 3.99 14.78 1.89
CA ASN A 80 5.06 15.39 2.69
C ASN A 80 4.84 15.21 4.19
N VAL A 81 3.66 14.75 4.59
CA VAL A 81 3.28 14.56 5.99
C VAL A 81 3.06 13.08 6.24
N ARG A 82 3.78 12.52 7.23
CA ARG A 82 3.53 11.15 7.68
C ARG A 82 2.08 11.06 8.20
N PRO A 83 1.28 10.08 7.74
CA PRO A 83 -0.05 9.84 8.29
C PRO A 83 -0.01 9.64 9.81
N ALA A 84 -0.98 10.22 10.52
CA ALA A 84 -1.15 10.02 11.95
C ALA A 84 -1.44 8.54 12.24
N ASP A 85 -1.01 8.02 13.40
CA ASP A 85 -1.14 6.59 13.69
C ASP A 85 -2.59 6.11 13.81
N ASP A 86 -3.54 7.03 14.04
CA ASP A 86 -4.98 6.84 14.13
C ASP A 86 -5.75 7.27 12.86
N ASP A 87 -5.05 7.57 11.76
CA ASP A 87 -5.67 7.90 10.47
C ASP A 87 -6.60 6.74 10.02
N PRO A 88 -7.89 7.03 9.73
CA PRO A 88 -8.89 6.00 9.46
C PRO A 88 -8.64 5.20 8.17
N PHE A 89 -7.74 5.67 7.30
CA PHE A 89 -7.37 4.99 6.06
C PHE A 89 -6.11 4.11 6.21
N ILE A 90 -5.54 4.04 7.42
CA ILE A 90 -4.49 3.08 7.74
C ILE A 90 -5.13 1.73 8.06
N VAL A 91 -4.62 0.68 7.42
CA VAL A 91 -4.97 -0.70 7.73
C VAL A 91 -3.71 -1.51 8.02
N LYS A 92 -3.87 -2.66 8.69
CA LYS A 92 -2.79 -3.61 8.93
C LYS A 92 -2.82 -4.73 7.89
N GLY A 93 -1.67 -5.02 7.31
CA GLY A 93 -1.47 -6.16 6.42
C GLY A 93 -1.60 -7.49 7.14
N VAL A 94 -2.20 -8.45 6.45
CA VAL A 94 -2.29 -9.84 6.89
C VAL A 94 -1.37 -10.67 6.02
N ARG A 95 -0.57 -11.53 6.66
CA ARG A 95 0.32 -12.45 5.95
C ARG A 95 -0.50 -13.45 5.15
N ASP A 96 -0.17 -13.54 3.87
CA ASP A 96 -0.73 -14.53 2.96
C ASP A 96 0.27 -15.67 2.80
N GLU A 97 -0.04 -16.84 3.36
CA GLU A 97 0.89 -17.97 3.33
C GLU A 97 1.08 -18.53 1.92
N ALA A 98 0.03 -18.56 1.09
CA ALA A 98 0.13 -19.11 -0.26
C ALA A 98 1.06 -18.25 -1.13
N LEU A 99 0.85 -16.94 -1.10
CA LEU A 99 1.71 -15.98 -1.79
C LEU A 99 3.11 -15.96 -1.19
N THR A 100 3.25 -16.11 0.14
CA THR A 100 4.58 -16.22 0.75
C THR A 100 5.32 -17.46 0.28
N GLN A 101 4.67 -18.62 0.22
CA GLN A 101 5.29 -19.85 -0.31
C GLN A 101 5.65 -19.69 -1.79
N GLN A 102 4.78 -19.05 -2.58
CA GLN A 102 5.08 -18.74 -3.98
C GLN A 102 6.29 -17.81 -4.11
N ALA A 103 6.37 -16.77 -3.28
CA ALA A 103 7.46 -15.83 -3.25
C ALA A 103 8.79 -16.50 -2.87
N LEU A 104 8.78 -17.40 -1.88
CA LEU A 104 9.96 -18.15 -1.43
C LEU A 104 10.50 -19.09 -2.51
N LYS A 105 9.63 -19.71 -3.32
CA LYS A 105 10.02 -20.57 -4.45
C LYS A 105 10.87 -19.86 -5.50
N ARG A 106 10.83 -18.52 -5.58
CA ARG A 106 11.69 -17.75 -6.50
C ARG A 106 13.17 -17.81 -6.14
N PHE A 107 13.50 -18.30 -4.94
CA PHE A 107 14.86 -18.34 -4.40
C PHE A 107 15.32 -19.77 -4.07
N GLN A 108 14.56 -20.79 -4.47
CA GLN A 108 14.94 -22.21 -4.38
C GLN A 108 15.50 -22.67 -5.72
#